data_AF-A0A671QAY8-F1
#
_entry.id   AF-A0A671QAY8-F1
#
_cell.length_a   1.000
_cell.length_b   1.000
_cell.length_c   1.000
_cell.angle_alpha   90.00
_cell.angle_beta   90.00
_cell.angle_gamma   90.00
#
_symmetry.space_group_name_H-M   'P 1'
#
loop_
_entity.id
_entity.type
_entity.pdbx_description
1 polymer ?
#
loop_
_entity_poly.entity_id
_entity_poly.type
_entity_poly.pdbx_seq_one_letter_code
_entity_poly.pdbx_strand_id
1 'polypeptide(L)'
;LVAIVRDIDVKTENTENHALSGCYILSPPPIVVNNVTFFFYFVHIVTSKASLHDLEDNDLDALMADLVADISATEEKFATERDTFTGSVPVAPIPSQPQSNFSLLASTDTSRPATFSNSIAAPPLPPASKPSKVSLFLNGSHTLRPHVEELEEQMKADKIKLALEKLKEAKVKKLVVKVEIMDGSSKTLMVDERQTVRDVIDSLFEKTHCDCNVDWSVCETNPDLQTERGFEDHENLVEPLSTWTRDTENKVRFQEKIDKYEVFRNPQNFYLWKKDKKSLKDMKDKDKEQLLEENFCGASVIVPDLEGVLYLKEDGKKSWKQRYFLLRASGLYYSPKGKTKASRDLVCLVQFDNVNVYYCKEYRIKYKAPTDHCFILKHPQIQKESQYIKYLCCDDEWTMTLWVTGIRIAKYGKQLYDNYKVAVRKAAGSETWANRTIQASSSASTPSPTPKGRDNGAQPIIIKCIIDLAILTC
;
A
#
# COMPACT_ATOMS: atom_id res chain seq x y z
N LEU A 1 -36.81 13.35 -3.31
CA LEU A 1 -35.86 13.74 -2.25
C LEU A 1 -36.17 15.08 -1.58
N VAL A 2 -36.67 16.11 -2.28
CA VAL A 2 -36.98 17.43 -1.68
C VAL A 2 -38.18 17.42 -0.69
N ALA A 3 -39.01 16.38 -0.68
CA ALA A 3 -40.14 16.27 0.25
C ALA A 3 -39.86 15.49 1.55
N ILE A 4 -38.67 14.91 1.74
CA ILE A 4 -38.31 14.13 2.96
C ILE A 4 -37.38 14.94 3.89
N VAL A 5 -36.89 16.10 3.44
CA VAL A 5 -35.93 16.93 4.22
C VAL A 5 -36.61 18.00 5.07
N ARG A 6 -37.95 18.17 5.00
CA ARG A 6 -38.65 19.22 5.76
C ARG A 6 -39.16 18.84 7.15
N ASP A 7 -38.96 17.60 7.61
CA ASP A 7 -39.50 17.13 8.90
C ASP A 7 -38.44 16.77 9.96
N ILE A 8 -37.16 17.09 9.73
CA ILE A 8 -36.07 16.78 10.69
C ILE A 8 -35.50 18.04 11.38
N ASP A 9 -35.87 19.26 10.96
CA ASP A 9 -35.25 20.49 11.47
C ASP A 9 -36.05 21.25 12.55
N VAL A 10 -36.94 20.55 13.27
CA VAL A 10 -37.61 21.12 14.46
C VAL A 10 -37.65 20.05 15.56
N LYS A 11 -36.52 19.81 16.22
CA LYS A 11 -36.39 19.33 17.63
C LYS A 11 -34.94 18.95 17.94
N THR A 12 -34.07 19.93 18.14
CA THR A 12 -32.90 19.78 19.05
C THR A 12 -32.31 21.15 19.38
N GLU A 13 -33.12 22.01 20.00
CA GLU A 13 -32.62 23.02 20.94
C GLU A 13 -33.18 22.68 22.32
N ASN A 14 -32.35 22.89 23.35
CA ASN A 14 -32.54 22.60 24.78
C ASN A 14 -32.10 21.21 25.25
N THR A 15 -30.91 21.11 25.85
CA THR A 15 -30.75 21.17 27.32
C THR A 15 -29.29 20.97 27.73
N GLU A 16 -28.78 21.91 28.53
CA GLU A 16 -27.55 21.78 29.32
C GLU A 16 -27.81 21.10 30.68
N ASN A 17 -26.74 20.48 31.22
CA ASN A 17 -26.39 20.24 32.63
C ASN A 17 -27.22 19.26 33.50
N HIS A 18 -26.56 18.18 33.96
CA HIS A 18 -26.25 17.91 35.39
C HIS A 18 -25.46 16.59 35.58
N ALA A 19 -24.54 16.59 36.55
CA ALA A 19 -23.67 15.46 36.93
C ALA A 19 -24.34 14.47 37.91
N LEU A 20 -23.95 13.18 37.88
CA LEU A 20 -23.48 12.35 39.03
C LEU A 20 -23.32 10.84 38.69
N SER A 21 -22.21 10.29 39.18
CA SER A 21 -21.85 8.91 39.58
C SER A 21 -22.80 7.72 39.28
N GLY A 22 -22.25 6.64 38.70
CA GLY A 22 -22.83 5.29 38.77
C GLY A 22 -22.20 4.26 37.81
N CYS A 23 -21.56 3.24 38.37
CA CYS A 23 -20.97 2.10 37.66
C CYS A 23 -22.05 1.12 37.18
N TYR A 24 -22.20 0.89 35.87
CA TYR A 24 -22.93 -0.25 35.31
C TYR A 24 -22.29 -0.75 34.01
N ILE A 25 -22.25 -2.07 33.91
CA ILE A 25 -21.76 -2.92 32.82
C ILE A 25 -22.62 -2.67 31.56
N LEU A 26 -21.99 -2.32 30.43
CA LEU A 26 -22.66 -2.07 29.15
C LEU A 26 -22.41 -3.22 28.15
N SER A 27 -23.51 -3.86 27.73
CA SER A 27 -23.62 -4.74 26.57
C SER A 27 -23.37 -3.98 25.25
N PRO A 28 -22.99 -4.66 24.14
CA PRO A 28 -22.60 -3.97 22.91
C PRO A 28 -23.82 -3.38 22.17
N PRO A 29 -23.69 -2.21 21.52
CA PRO A 29 -24.78 -1.62 20.74
C PRO A 29 -24.86 -2.25 19.34
N PRO A 30 -26.02 -2.14 18.66
CA PRO A 30 -26.28 -2.78 17.38
C PRO A 30 -25.48 -2.13 16.24
N ILE A 31 -25.14 -2.95 15.25
CA ILE A 31 -24.43 -2.57 14.02
C ILE A 31 -25.31 -1.62 13.20
N VAL A 32 -24.99 -0.33 13.25
CA VAL A 32 -25.51 0.67 12.30
C VAL A 32 -24.51 0.78 11.15
N VAL A 33 -24.92 0.32 9.97
CA VAL A 33 -24.16 0.43 8.72
C VAL A 33 -24.18 1.90 8.29
N ASN A 34 -23.13 2.65 8.63
CA ASN A 34 -23.03 4.08 8.36
C ASN A 34 -22.64 4.37 6.89
N ASN A 35 -23.62 4.77 6.09
CA ASN A 35 -23.45 5.40 4.77
C ASN A 35 -22.71 6.76 4.82
N VAL A 36 -22.38 7.25 6.02
CA VAL A 36 -21.60 8.47 6.24
C VAL A 36 -20.13 8.30 5.85
N THR A 37 -19.61 7.07 5.87
CA THR A 37 -18.22 6.76 5.54
C THR A 37 -17.88 7.02 4.06
N PHE A 38 -18.86 6.88 3.17
CA PHE A 38 -18.69 7.13 1.74
C PHE A 38 -18.58 8.63 1.42
N PHE A 39 -19.29 9.48 2.17
CA PHE A 39 -19.29 10.92 1.96
C PHE A 39 -17.99 11.59 2.46
N PHE A 40 -17.38 11.07 3.54
CA PHE A 40 -16.08 11.56 4.02
C PHE A 40 -14.90 11.17 3.12
N TYR A 41 -15.02 10.10 2.32
CA TYR A 41 -14.00 9.68 1.37
C TYR A 41 -13.94 10.59 0.13
N PHE A 42 -15.11 11.05 -0.35
CA PHE A 42 -15.19 11.99 -1.47
C PHE A 42 -14.61 13.37 -1.14
N VAL A 43 -14.68 13.80 0.13
CA VAL A 43 -14.07 15.07 0.59
C VAL A 43 -12.53 14.98 0.66
N HIS A 44 -11.95 13.78 0.77
CA HIS A 44 -10.49 13.61 0.64
C HIS A 44 -10.00 13.74 -0.82
N ILE A 45 -10.90 13.53 -1.79
CA ILE A 45 -10.64 13.61 -3.23
C ILE A 45 -10.75 15.06 -3.75
N VAL A 46 -11.38 15.97 -3.00
CA VAL A 46 -11.56 17.38 -3.44
C VAL A 46 -11.14 18.35 -2.33
N THR A 47 -9.86 18.36 -1.97
CA THR A 47 -9.26 19.50 -1.24
C THR A 47 -8.56 20.50 -2.15
N SER A 48 -8.64 20.33 -3.48
CA SER A 48 -8.72 21.46 -4.39
C SER A 48 -9.29 21.00 -5.73
N LYS A 49 -10.25 21.75 -6.29
CA LYS A 49 -10.63 21.61 -7.71
C LYS A 49 -9.41 21.71 -8.64
N ALA A 50 -8.30 22.30 -8.18
CA ALA A 50 -7.04 22.41 -8.89
C ALA A 50 -6.31 21.07 -9.11
N SER A 51 -6.35 20.13 -8.15
CA SER A 51 -5.57 18.88 -8.27
C SER A 51 -6.04 17.94 -9.39
N LEU A 52 -7.30 18.04 -9.81
CA LEU A 52 -7.87 17.26 -10.91
C LEU A 52 -7.61 17.91 -12.27
N HIS A 53 -7.48 19.25 -12.30
CA HIS A 53 -7.08 20.01 -13.49
C HIS A 53 -5.61 19.81 -13.87
N ASP A 54 -4.77 19.40 -12.92
CA ASP A 54 -3.32 19.20 -13.11
C ASP A 54 -2.96 17.75 -13.55
N LEU A 55 -3.93 16.87 -13.77
CA LEU A 55 -3.69 15.55 -14.37
C LEU A 55 -3.49 15.71 -15.88
N GLU A 56 -2.57 14.93 -16.46
CA GLU A 56 -2.39 14.90 -17.91
C GLU A 56 -3.63 14.30 -18.59
N ASP A 57 -3.97 14.77 -19.79
CA ASP A 57 -5.20 14.39 -20.51
C ASP A 57 -5.39 12.86 -20.61
N ASN A 58 -4.30 12.10 -20.77
CA ASN A 58 -4.33 10.63 -20.81
C ASN A 58 -4.78 9.99 -19.48
N ASP A 59 -4.35 10.54 -18.34
CA ASP A 59 -4.72 10.03 -17.01
C ASP A 59 -6.16 10.42 -16.67
N LEU A 60 -6.59 11.59 -17.14
CA LEU A 60 -7.98 12.04 -17.04
C LEU A 60 -8.90 11.15 -17.89
N ASP A 61 -8.50 10.85 -19.12
CA ASP A 61 -9.23 9.96 -20.03
C ASP A 61 -9.34 8.54 -19.46
N ALA A 62 -8.28 8.02 -18.82
CA ALA A 62 -8.32 6.74 -18.13
C ALA A 62 -9.32 6.76 -16.96
N LEU A 63 -9.36 7.83 -16.16
CA LEU A 63 -10.35 7.98 -15.08
C LEU A 63 -11.77 8.10 -15.63
N MET A 64 -11.96 8.83 -16.73
CA MET A 64 -13.26 8.98 -17.37
C MET A 64 -13.72 7.66 -17.98
N ALA A 65 -12.82 6.87 -18.57
CA ALA A 65 -13.12 5.54 -19.07
C ALA A 65 -13.55 4.59 -17.95
N ASP A 66 -12.85 4.58 -16.82
CA ASP A 66 -13.23 3.82 -15.62
C ASP A 66 -14.62 4.24 -15.12
N LEU A 67 -14.86 5.55 -14.97
CA LEU A 67 -16.12 6.07 -14.45
C LEU A 67 -17.31 5.81 -15.39
N VAL A 68 -17.11 5.95 -16.70
CA VAL A 68 -18.14 5.65 -17.71
C VAL A 68 -18.44 4.15 -17.73
N ALA A 69 -17.43 3.30 -17.54
CA ALA A 69 -17.62 1.86 -17.43
C ALA A 69 -18.40 1.45 -16.17
N ASP A 70 -18.28 2.21 -15.07
CA ASP A 70 -19.04 2.01 -13.83
C ASP A 70 -20.49 2.51 -13.93
N ILE A 71 -20.71 3.66 -14.58
CA ILE A 71 -22.06 4.19 -14.85
C ILE A 71 -22.82 3.22 -15.75
N SER A 72 -22.20 2.77 -16.84
CA SER A 72 -22.82 1.83 -17.79
C SER A 72 -23.19 0.50 -17.12
N ALA A 73 -22.32 -0.02 -16.24
CA ALA A 73 -22.60 -1.24 -15.47
C ALA A 73 -23.74 -1.05 -14.45
N THR A 74 -23.86 0.15 -13.87
CA THR A 74 -24.95 0.50 -12.97
C THR A 74 -26.28 0.58 -13.72
N GLU A 75 -26.28 1.18 -14.92
CA GLU A 75 -27.46 1.25 -15.80
C GLU A 75 -27.94 -0.13 -16.25
N GLU A 76 -27.03 -1.04 -16.62
CA GLU A 76 -27.37 -2.43 -16.97
C GLU A 76 -28.01 -3.19 -15.79
N LYS A 77 -27.53 -2.95 -14.57
CA LYS A 77 -28.10 -3.54 -13.35
C LYS A 77 -29.52 -3.03 -13.05
N PHE A 78 -29.78 -1.75 -13.28
CA PHE A 78 -31.13 -1.18 -13.15
C PHE A 78 -32.07 -1.60 -14.28
N ALA A 79 -31.55 -1.87 -15.49
CA ALA A 79 -32.34 -2.41 -16.59
C ALA A 79 -32.80 -3.85 -16.30
N THR A 80 -31.92 -4.68 -15.73
CA THR A 80 -32.24 -6.08 -15.39
C THR A 80 -33.20 -6.22 -14.21
N GLU A 81 -33.25 -5.26 -13.28
CA GLU A 81 -34.25 -5.23 -12.19
C GLU A 81 -35.64 -4.76 -12.66
N ARG A 82 -35.72 -4.05 -13.79
CA ARG A 82 -37.00 -3.54 -14.34
C ARG A 82 -37.79 -4.62 -15.09
N ASP A 83 -37.10 -5.60 -15.67
CA ASP A 83 -37.72 -6.71 -16.42
C ASP A 83 -38.28 -7.84 -15.53
N THR A 84 -38.03 -7.84 -14.21
CA THR A 84 -38.49 -8.87 -13.27
C THR A 84 -39.85 -8.58 -12.62
N PHE A 85 -40.49 -7.44 -12.91
CA PHE A 85 -41.75 -7.01 -12.29
C PHE A 85 -42.97 -6.98 -13.23
N THR A 86 -43.02 -7.88 -14.22
CA THR A 86 -44.25 -8.15 -14.99
C THR A 86 -44.55 -9.64 -15.04
N GLY A 87 -45.20 -10.18 -14.00
CA GLY A 87 -45.57 -11.59 -13.92
C GLY A 87 -46.61 -11.88 -12.83
N SER A 88 -47.87 -11.85 -13.23
CA SER A 88 -49.14 -12.28 -12.60
C SER A 88 -49.13 -13.26 -11.40
N VAL A 89 -49.97 -12.95 -10.41
CA VAL A 89 -50.36 -13.77 -9.24
C VAL A 89 -51.46 -14.78 -9.59
N PRO A 90 -51.43 -16.01 -9.05
CA PRO A 90 -52.65 -16.75 -8.74
C PRO A 90 -52.82 -16.99 -7.22
N VAL A 91 -54.04 -16.73 -6.76
CA VAL A 91 -54.55 -16.89 -5.39
C VAL A 91 -54.89 -18.35 -5.11
N ALA A 92 -54.61 -18.85 -3.90
CA ALA A 92 -55.20 -20.08 -3.36
C ALA A 92 -55.64 -19.90 -1.88
N PRO A 93 -56.71 -20.56 -1.40
CA PRO A 93 -57.31 -20.32 -0.08
C PRO A 93 -56.97 -21.38 1.00
N ILE A 94 -57.15 -20.99 2.27
CA ILE A 94 -57.06 -21.75 3.55
C ILE A 94 -58.49 -21.74 4.17
N PRO A 95 -59.04 -22.69 4.99
CA PRO A 95 -58.45 -23.41 6.16
C PRO A 95 -58.89 -24.88 6.45
N SER A 96 -58.15 -25.59 7.33
CA SER A 96 -58.58 -26.08 8.68
C SER A 96 -57.78 -27.29 9.25
N GLN A 97 -57.55 -27.28 10.56
CA GLN A 97 -56.88 -28.25 11.47
C GLN A 97 -57.93 -29.24 12.10
N PRO A 98 -57.70 -30.15 13.11
CA PRO A 98 -56.53 -30.40 14.01
C PRO A 98 -56.24 -31.89 14.44
N GLN A 99 -55.29 -32.03 15.41
CA GLN A 99 -55.10 -33.06 16.47
C GLN A 99 -54.11 -34.22 16.20
N SER A 100 -53.35 -34.78 17.14
CA SER A 100 -52.74 -34.42 18.45
C SER A 100 -52.00 -35.69 18.95
N ASN A 101 -50.86 -35.58 19.65
CA ASN A 101 -50.57 -36.26 20.95
C ASN A 101 -49.07 -36.34 21.32
N PHE A 102 -48.75 -35.69 22.44
CA PHE A 102 -47.90 -36.05 23.61
C PHE A 102 -46.55 -36.79 23.41
N SER A 103 -45.39 -36.21 23.77
CA SER A 103 -44.73 -36.04 25.12
C SER A 103 -43.80 -37.23 25.48
N LEU A 104 -42.46 -37.07 25.51
CA LEU A 104 -41.53 -36.56 26.57
C LEU A 104 -41.19 -37.54 27.72
N LEU A 105 -39.88 -37.84 27.89
CA LEU A 105 -39.04 -38.09 29.10
C LEU A 105 -37.80 -38.93 28.66
N ALA A 106 -36.52 -38.51 28.70
CA ALA A 106 -35.64 -38.09 29.83
C ALA A 106 -35.52 -39.22 30.89
N SER A 107 -34.37 -39.76 31.32
CA SER A 107 -32.98 -39.29 31.44
C SER A 107 -32.03 -40.47 31.81
N THR A 108 -30.71 -40.23 31.67
CA THR A 108 -29.56 -40.69 32.54
C THR A 108 -29.32 -42.18 32.79
N ASP A 109 -28.09 -42.68 32.56
CA ASP A 109 -27.01 -42.63 33.57
C ASP A 109 -25.65 -43.15 33.06
N THR A 110 -24.65 -42.99 33.92
CA THR A 110 -23.19 -42.88 33.75
C THR A 110 -22.42 -44.20 33.82
N SER A 111 -21.26 -44.35 33.14
CA SER A 111 -19.99 -44.92 33.69
C SER A 111 -18.86 -45.13 32.65
N ARG A 112 -17.63 -44.77 33.06
CA ARG A 112 -16.29 -45.02 32.47
C ARG A 112 -15.70 -46.31 33.17
N PRO A 113 -14.49 -46.87 32.92
CA PRO A 113 -13.36 -46.40 32.08
C PRO A 113 -12.49 -47.46 31.32
N ALA A 114 -11.60 -46.94 30.45
CA ALA A 114 -10.22 -47.35 30.05
C ALA A 114 -9.93 -48.85 29.67
N THR A 115 -9.08 -49.22 28.71
CA THR A 115 -7.65 -48.88 28.54
C THR A 115 -7.06 -49.59 27.30
N PHE A 116 -6.01 -48.98 26.70
CA PHE A 116 -4.83 -49.56 26.01
C PHE A 116 -4.87 -50.31 24.65
N SER A 117 -4.05 -49.77 23.73
CA SER A 117 -2.96 -50.43 22.95
C SER A 117 -3.06 -50.54 21.42
N ASN A 118 -2.25 -49.69 20.76
CA ASN A 118 -1.20 -49.97 19.77
C ASN A 118 -1.43 -50.83 18.49
N SER A 119 -1.36 -50.10 17.36
CA SER A 119 -0.38 -50.24 16.26
C SER A 119 -0.56 -51.27 15.11
N ILE A 120 -0.43 -50.71 13.90
CA ILE A 120 0.20 -51.21 12.65
C ILE A 120 -0.49 -52.36 11.90
N ALA A 121 -1.00 -52.05 10.70
CA ALA A 121 -0.59 -52.63 9.41
C ALA A 121 -1.71 -52.50 8.34
N ALA A 122 -1.33 -52.05 7.14
CA ALA A 122 -2.04 -52.30 5.87
C ALA A 122 -1.09 -53.17 5.00
N PRO A 123 -1.47 -53.69 3.80
CA PRO A 123 -2.77 -54.02 3.17
C PRO A 123 -2.84 -55.53 2.78
N PRO A 124 -3.82 -56.06 1.98
CA PRO A 124 -3.72 -56.04 0.50
C PRO A 124 -5.05 -56.08 -0.33
N LEU A 125 -4.94 -55.77 -1.63
CA LEU A 125 -5.85 -56.12 -2.77
C LEU A 125 -5.84 -57.65 -3.04
N PRO A 126 -6.67 -58.33 -3.91
CA PRO A 126 -7.32 -57.94 -5.21
C PRO A 126 -8.71 -58.67 -5.42
N PRO A 127 -9.25 -59.08 -6.62
CA PRO A 127 -8.95 -58.81 -8.05
C PRO A 127 -10.17 -58.45 -8.96
N ALA A 128 -9.86 -58.18 -10.24
CA ALA A 128 -10.78 -57.87 -11.35
C ALA A 128 -11.25 -59.12 -12.13
N SER A 129 -12.44 -59.06 -12.76
CA SER A 129 -12.71 -59.26 -14.21
C SER A 129 -14.18 -59.61 -14.56
N LYS A 130 -14.57 -59.20 -15.78
CA LYS A 130 -15.88 -59.05 -16.49
C LYS A 130 -16.51 -60.42 -16.94
N PRO A 131 -17.68 -60.56 -17.67
CA PRO A 131 -18.32 -59.59 -18.59
C PRO A 131 -19.86 -59.59 -18.85
N SER A 132 -20.27 -58.53 -19.54
CA SER A 132 -21.32 -58.37 -20.59
C SER A 132 -22.78 -58.82 -20.41
N LYS A 133 -23.70 -57.85 -20.50
CA LYS A 133 -24.85 -57.92 -21.43
C LYS A 133 -25.02 -56.58 -22.18
N VAL A 134 -24.90 -56.68 -23.49
CA VAL A 134 -25.21 -55.66 -24.50
C VAL A 134 -26.73 -55.64 -24.68
N SER A 135 -27.35 -54.46 -24.64
CA SER A 135 -28.64 -54.24 -25.29
C SER A 135 -28.46 -53.11 -26.29
N LEU A 136 -28.61 -53.48 -27.55
CA LEU A 136 -28.64 -52.62 -28.72
C LEU A 136 -29.97 -51.87 -28.72
N PHE A 137 -29.93 -50.55 -28.68
CA PHE A 137 -30.92 -49.74 -29.37
C PHE A 137 -30.21 -48.61 -30.11
N LEU A 138 -30.18 -48.77 -31.43
CA LEU A 138 -29.85 -47.75 -32.41
C LEU A 138 -31.15 -47.01 -32.72
N ASN A 139 -31.16 -45.68 -32.60
CA ASN A 139 -31.82 -44.78 -33.54
C ASN A 139 -31.44 -43.33 -33.20
N GLY A 140 -30.86 -42.64 -34.18
CA GLY A 140 -30.28 -41.32 -34.02
C GLY A 140 -31.29 -40.17 -34.06
N SER A 141 -30.88 -39.04 -33.48
CA SER A 141 -30.80 -37.78 -34.19
C SER A 141 -29.86 -36.84 -33.41
N HIS A 142 -28.85 -36.30 -34.09
CA HIS A 142 -28.15 -35.11 -33.62
C HIS A 142 -29.08 -33.91 -33.79
N THR A 143 -29.36 -33.13 -32.74
CA THR A 143 -29.83 -31.74 -32.86
C THR A 143 -29.37 -30.86 -31.68
N LEU A 144 -28.16 -30.30 -31.78
CA LEU A 144 -27.77 -28.88 -31.54
C LEU A 144 -28.28 -28.07 -30.32
N ARG A 145 -28.91 -28.64 -29.28
CA ARG A 145 -29.45 -27.87 -28.14
C ARG A 145 -28.58 -27.74 -26.87
N PRO A 146 -27.69 -28.66 -26.48
CA PRO A 146 -26.91 -28.49 -25.24
C PRO A 146 -25.86 -27.37 -25.32
N HIS A 147 -25.35 -27.09 -26.52
CA HIS A 147 -24.25 -26.15 -26.72
C HIS A 147 -24.67 -24.68 -26.63
N VAL A 148 -25.95 -24.35 -26.86
CA VAL A 148 -26.41 -22.95 -26.76
C VAL A 148 -26.69 -22.58 -25.30
N GLU A 149 -27.30 -23.50 -24.54
CA GLU A 149 -27.64 -23.31 -23.13
C GLU A 149 -26.37 -23.28 -22.26
N GLU A 150 -25.39 -24.14 -22.52
CA GLU A 150 -24.07 -24.10 -21.86
C GLU A 150 -23.27 -22.83 -22.21
N LEU A 151 -23.40 -22.32 -23.46
CA LEU A 151 -22.78 -21.07 -23.87
C LEU A 151 -23.48 -19.86 -23.21
N GLU A 152 -24.80 -19.88 -23.04
CA GLU A 152 -25.57 -18.85 -22.34
C GLU A 152 -25.25 -18.83 -20.84
N GLU A 153 -25.11 -19.99 -20.21
CA GLU A 153 -24.64 -20.12 -18.82
C GLU A 153 -23.21 -19.62 -18.65
N GLN A 154 -22.32 -19.95 -19.59
CA GLN A 154 -20.94 -19.45 -19.61
C GLN A 154 -20.89 -17.93 -19.78
N MET A 155 -21.68 -17.36 -20.71
CA MET A 155 -21.79 -15.91 -20.88
C MET A 155 -22.34 -15.22 -19.64
N LYS A 156 -23.30 -15.83 -18.94
CA LYS A 156 -23.84 -15.31 -17.69
C LYS A 156 -22.81 -15.38 -16.57
N ALA A 157 -22.06 -16.47 -16.47
CA ALA A 157 -20.97 -16.63 -15.52
C ALA A 157 -19.84 -15.60 -15.76
N ASP A 158 -19.48 -15.36 -17.02
CA ASP A 158 -18.46 -14.38 -17.41
C ASP A 158 -18.92 -12.94 -17.10
N LYS A 159 -20.19 -12.61 -17.34
CA LYS A 159 -20.78 -11.32 -16.92
C LYS A 159 -20.77 -11.13 -15.41
N ILE A 160 -21.12 -12.17 -14.64
CA ILE A 160 -21.07 -12.12 -13.17
C ILE A 160 -19.62 -11.94 -12.70
N LYS A 161 -18.67 -12.68 -13.27
CA LYS A 161 -17.24 -12.57 -12.95
C LYS A 161 -16.71 -11.16 -13.21
N LEU A 162 -17.04 -10.59 -14.38
CA LEU A 162 -16.65 -9.22 -14.73
C LEU A 162 -17.27 -8.19 -13.79
N ALA A 163 -18.55 -8.35 -13.42
CA ALA A 163 -19.20 -7.46 -12.46
C ALA A 163 -18.57 -7.54 -11.06
N LEU A 164 -18.18 -8.74 -10.61
CA LEU A 164 -17.47 -8.93 -9.35
C LEU A 164 -16.06 -8.31 -9.38
N GLU A 165 -15.38 -8.40 -10.52
CA GLU A 165 -14.08 -7.76 -10.73
C GLU A 165 -14.19 -6.24 -10.72
N LYS A 166 -15.18 -5.65 -11.41
CA LYS A 166 -15.48 -4.21 -11.34
C LYS A 166 -15.84 -3.74 -9.94
N LEU A 167 -16.66 -4.49 -9.21
CA LEU A 167 -16.99 -4.17 -7.81
C LEU A 167 -15.77 -4.26 -6.89
N LYS A 168 -14.82 -5.15 -7.18
CA LYS A 168 -13.56 -5.24 -6.46
C LYS A 168 -12.67 -4.05 -6.79
N GLU A 169 -12.64 -3.63 -8.04
CA GLU A 169 -11.81 -2.50 -8.50
C GLU A 169 -12.35 -1.15 -8.01
N ALA A 170 -13.66 -0.96 -7.98
CA ALA A 170 -14.31 0.23 -7.43
C ALA A 170 -14.08 0.41 -5.91
N LYS A 171 -13.67 -0.66 -5.20
CA LYS A 171 -13.30 -0.58 -3.78
C LYS A 171 -11.84 -0.23 -3.54
N VAL A 172 -11.02 -0.21 -4.58
CA VAL A 172 -9.59 0.10 -4.47
C VAL A 172 -9.43 1.58 -4.13
N LYS A 173 -8.72 1.86 -3.04
CA LYS A 173 -8.43 3.24 -2.66
C LYS A 173 -7.45 3.85 -3.66
N LYS A 174 -7.81 5.00 -4.24
CA LYS A 174 -6.97 5.82 -5.12
C LYS A 174 -6.67 7.18 -4.48
N LEU A 175 -5.46 7.69 -4.66
CA LEU A 175 -5.01 9.03 -4.26
C LEU A 175 -4.46 9.77 -5.47
N VAL A 176 -4.75 11.07 -5.56
CA VAL A 176 -4.05 11.96 -6.48
C VAL A 176 -2.85 12.55 -5.74
N VAL A 177 -1.65 12.20 -6.18
CA VAL A 177 -0.40 12.55 -5.51
C VAL A 177 0.36 13.54 -6.37
N LYS A 178 0.63 14.73 -5.81
CA LYS A 178 1.53 15.71 -6.41
C LYS A 178 2.97 15.41 -5.97
N VAL A 179 3.84 15.17 -6.93
CA VAL A 179 5.26 14.87 -6.73
C VAL A 179 6.10 16.06 -7.20
N GLU A 180 6.86 16.68 -6.29
CA GLU A 180 7.79 17.75 -6.61
C GLU A 180 9.10 17.19 -7.16
N ILE A 181 9.58 17.75 -8.27
CA ILE A 181 10.84 17.39 -8.92
C ILE A 181 11.93 18.39 -8.49
N MET A 182 13.20 18.00 -8.60
CA MET A 182 14.34 18.83 -8.20
C MET A 182 14.45 20.18 -8.91
N ASP A 183 13.90 20.31 -10.13
CA ASP A 183 13.89 21.56 -10.90
C ASP A 183 12.82 22.56 -10.43
N GLY A 184 12.05 22.20 -9.39
CA GLY A 184 10.95 23.00 -8.85
C GLY A 184 9.61 22.77 -9.58
N SER A 185 9.59 21.95 -10.63
CA SER A 185 8.36 21.52 -11.27
C SER A 185 7.65 20.42 -10.46
N SER A 186 6.46 20.03 -10.89
CA SER A 186 5.73 18.92 -10.28
C SER A 186 5.03 18.05 -11.31
N LYS A 187 4.84 16.78 -10.96
CA LYS A 187 3.99 15.84 -11.70
C LYS A 187 2.86 15.36 -10.79
N THR A 188 1.66 15.29 -11.32
CA THR A 188 0.49 14.77 -10.60
C THR A 188 0.22 13.35 -11.09
N LEU A 189 0.12 12.40 -10.17
CA LEU A 189 -0.09 10.99 -10.46
C LEU A 189 -1.34 10.49 -9.76
N MET A 190 -2.08 9.60 -10.42
CA MET A 190 -3.08 8.78 -9.75
C MET A 190 -2.40 7.52 -9.22
N VAL A 191 -2.47 7.29 -7.92
CA VAL A 191 -1.83 6.16 -7.25
C VAL A 191 -2.86 5.37 -6.46
N ASP A 192 -2.96 4.08 -6.73
CA ASP A 192 -3.83 3.17 -5.99
C ASP A 192 -3.10 2.45 -4.83
N GLU A 193 -3.86 1.83 -3.93
CA GLU A 193 -3.31 1.16 -2.74
C GLU A 193 -2.52 -0.12 -3.02
N ARG A 194 -2.49 -0.61 -4.26
CA ARG A 194 -1.71 -1.78 -4.69
C ARG A 194 -0.36 -1.38 -5.27
N GLN A 195 -0.20 -0.12 -5.67
CA GLN A 195 1.03 0.37 -6.28
C GLN A 195 2.13 0.60 -5.25
N THR A 196 3.26 -0.04 -5.52
CA THR A 196 4.48 0.15 -4.75
C THR A 196 5.19 1.43 -5.18
N VAL A 197 6.10 1.90 -4.33
CA VAL A 197 6.99 3.02 -4.66
C VAL A 197 7.82 2.71 -5.91
N ARG A 198 8.16 1.44 -6.16
CA ARG A 198 8.82 1.03 -7.41
C ARG A 198 7.97 1.38 -8.63
N ASP A 199 6.69 1.02 -8.61
CA ASP A 199 5.76 1.31 -9.71
C ASP A 199 5.64 2.82 -9.94
N VAL A 200 5.55 3.60 -8.86
CA VAL A 200 5.50 5.07 -8.92
C VAL A 200 6.78 5.65 -9.51
N ILE A 201 7.96 5.15 -9.12
CA ILE A 201 9.24 5.58 -9.72
C ILE A 201 9.26 5.26 -11.22
N ASP A 202 8.75 4.11 -11.64
CA ASP A 202 8.71 3.74 -13.06
C ASP A 202 7.79 4.66 -13.87
N SER A 203 6.61 5.00 -13.34
CA SER A 203 5.74 6.01 -13.97
C SER A 203 6.40 7.38 -14.03
N LEU A 204 7.17 7.77 -13.01
CA LEU A 204 7.93 9.02 -13.02
C LEU A 204 9.06 8.99 -14.06
N PHE A 205 9.74 7.86 -14.26
CA PHE A 205 10.72 7.70 -15.32
C PHE A 205 10.11 7.94 -16.71
N GLU A 206 8.94 7.38 -16.97
CA GLU A 206 8.22 7.58 -18.24
C GLU A 206 7.82 9.05 -18.45
N LYS A 207 7.34 9.74 -17.41
CA LYS A 207 6.88 11.14 -17.50
C LYS A 207 7.98 12.19 -17.46
N THR A 208 9.13 11.88 -16.86
CA THR A 208 10.24 12.84 -16.70
C THR A 208 11.39 12.62 -17.67
N HIS A 209 11.47 11.43 -18.28
CA HIS A 209 12.58 11.03 -19.17
C HIS A 209 13.97 11.20 -18.55
N CYS A 210 14.09 11.00 -17.24
CA CYS A 210 15.39 10.96 -16.57
C CYS A 210 16.19 9.70 -16.95
N ASP A 211 17.44 9.61 -16.50
CA ASP A 211 18.39 8.53 -16.86
C ASP A 211 18.07 7.14 -16.27
N CYS A 212 17.03 7.04 -15.44
CA CYS A 212 16.57 5.83 -14.79
C CYS A 212 17.64 5.14 -13.91
N ASN A 213 18.62 5.91 -13.39
CA ASN A 213 19.64 5.38 -12.50
C ASN A 213 19.04 4.85 -11.18
N VAL A 214 19.84 4.08 -10.43
CA VAL A 214 19.38 3.41 -9.20
C VAL A 214 19.21 4.35 -8.00
N ASP A 215 19.75 5.57 -8.08
CA ASP A 215 19.74 6.54 -6.99
C ASP A 215 18.43 7.35 -6.94
N TRP A 216 17.61 7.31 -8.00
CA TRP A 216 16.28 7.89 -7.98
C TRP A 216 15.40 7.31 -6.86
N SER A 217 14.76 8.22 -6.13
CA SER A 217 13.93 7.89 -4.98
C SER A 217 12.72 8.83 -4.89
N VAL A 218 11.60 8.27 -4.45
CA VAL A 218 10.48 9.06 -3.93
C VAL A 218 10.74 9.28 -2.44
N CYS A 219 10.66 10.52 -1.99
CA CYS A 219 10.92 10.92 -0.62
C CYS A 219 9.69 11.62 -0.01
N GLU A 220 9.46 11.45 1.29
CA GLU A 220 8.58 12.34 2.05
C GLU A 220 9.38 13.38 2.81
N THR A 221 8.83 14.59 2.89
CA THR A 221 9.32 15.66 3.75
C THR A 221 8.21 16.08 4.71
N ASN A 222 8.59 16.42 5.94
CA ASN A 222 7.69 16.97 6.95
C ASN A 222 8.31 18.27 7.50
N PRO A 223 7.81 19.45 7.07
CA PRO A 223 8.30 20.75 7.52
C PRO A 223 8.13 21.00 9.02
N ASP A 224 6.99 20.59 9.61
CA ASP A 224 6.69 20.74 11.04
C ASP A 224 7.79 20.12 11.92
N LEU A 225 8.25 18.94 11.53
CA LEU A 225 9.33 18.23 12.21
C LEU A 225 10.72 18.61 11.67
N GLN A 226 10.82 19.22 10.48
CA GLN A 226 12.05 19.43 9.70
C GLN A 226 12.77 18.12 9.37
N THR A 227 12.01 17.14 8.90
CA THR A 227 12.51 15.78 8.62
C THR A 227 12.24 15.34 7.20
N GLU A 228 13.06 14.43 6.70
CA GLU A 228 12.83 13.75 5.42
C GLU A 228 13.26 12.28 5.47
N ARG A 229 12.66 11.45 4.62
CA ARG A 229 13.15 10.10 4.34
C ARG A 229 12.85 9.71 2.89
N GLY A 230 13.66 8.81 2.34
CA GLY A 230 13.28 8.05 1.16
C GLY A 230 12.25 6.98 1.53
N PHE A 231 11.28 6.76 0.66
CA PHE A 231 10.50 5.53 0.69
C PHE A 231 11.35 4.38 0.13
N GLU A 232 11.23 3.20 0.71
CA GLU A 232 11.78 1.98 0.13
C GLU A 232 10.91 1.54 -1.05
N ASP A 233 11.54 1.04 -2.11
CA ASP A 233 10.85 0.69 -3.36
C ASP A 233 9.70 -0.33 -3.21
N HIS A 234 9.64 -1.06 -2.09
CA HIS A 234 8.58 -2.06 -1.82
C HIS A 234 7.40 -1.50 -1.02
N GLU A 235 7.51 -0.30 -0.45
CA GLU A 235 6.41 0.31 0.32
C GLU A 235 5.24 0.63 -0.61
N ASN A 236 4.00 0.42 -0.16
CA ASN A 236 2.82 0.91 -0.87
C ASN A 236 2.64 2.39 -0.57
N LEU A 237 2.64 3.25 -1.59
CA LEU A 237 2.71 4.70 -1.37
C LEU A 237 1.45 5.28 -0.70
N VAL A 238 0.27 4.70 -0.96
CA VAL A 238 -1.01 5.19 -0.41
C VAL A 238 -1.07 5.07 1.11
N GLU A 239 -0.51 4.02 1.70
CA GLU A 239 -0.56 3.76 3.14
C GLU A 239 0.07 4.89 3.99
N PRO A 240 1.36 5.26 3.80
CA PRO A 240 1.98 6.33 4.58
C PRO A 240 1.34 7.69 4.32
N LEU A 241 0.96 8.00 3.07
CA LEU A 241 0.30 9.28 2.74
C LEU A 241 -1.09 9.39 3.38
N SER A 242 -1.78 8.28 3.59
CA SER A 242 -3.07 8.25 4.28
C SER A 242 -2.98 8.65 5.77
N THR A 243 -1.77 8.67 6.34
CA THR A 243 -1.55 9.11 7.72
C THR A 243 -1.37 10.62 7.87
N TRP A 244 -1.24 11.34 6.75
CA TRP A 244 -1.05 12.79 6.78
C TRP A 244 -2.35 13.51 7.14
N THR A 245 -2.24 14.65 7.83
CA THR A 245 -3.41 15.46 8.17
C THR A 245 -3.90 16.25 6.95
N ARG A 246 -5.15 16.73 6.99
CA ARG A 246 -5.73 17.47 5.85
C ARG A 246 -5.03 18.80 5.56
N ASP A 247 -4.48 19.42 6.61
CA ASP A 247 -3.73 20.68 6.61
C ASP A 247 -2.21 20.44 6.47
N THR A 248 -1.79 19.24 6.02
CA THR A 248 -0.38 18.88 5.94
C THR A 248 0.41 19.77 4.99
N GLU A 249 1.58 20.21 5.43
CA GLU A 249 2.60 20.83 4.58
C GLU A 249 3.61 19.81 4.05
N ASN A 250 3.42 18.53 4.36
CA ASN A 250 4.28 17.47 3.88
C ASN A 250 4.28 17.42 2.35
N LYS A 251 5.43 17.12 1.77
CA LYS A 251 5.61 17.02 0.32
C LYS A 251 6.21 15.68 -0.06
N VAL A 252 5.72 15.15 -1.17
CA VAL A 252 6.35 14.02 -1.87
C VAL A 252 7.33 14.59 -2.90
N ARG A 253 8.57 14.12 -2.89
CA ARG A 253 9.64 14.59 -3.77
C ARG A 253 10.22 13.45 -4.59
N PHE A 254 10.59 13.74 -5.82
CA PHE A 254 11.33 12.84 -6.70
C PHE A 254 12.75 13.38 -6.92
N GLN A 255 13.74 12.67 -6.38
CA GLN A 255 15.12 13.13 -6.35
C GLN A 255 16.11 11.98 -6.23
N GLU A 256 17.37 12.23 -6.60
CA GLU A 256 18.46 11.29 -6.39
C GLU A 256 18.90 11.26 -4.92
N LYS A 257 19.14 10.04 -4.43
CA LYS A 257 19.61 9.72 -3.08
C LYS A 257 20.72 8.68 -3.19
N ILE A 258 21.95 9.16 -3.35
CA ILE A 258 23.15 8.32 -3.49
C ILE A 258 23.29 7.38 -2.29
N ASP A 259 22.89 7.78 -1.09
CA ASP A 259 22.96 6.94 0.11
C ASP A 259 21.95 5.76 0.13
N LYS A 260 20.92 5.78 -0.73
CA LYS A 260 19.83 4.78 -0.75
C LYS A 260 20.33 3.35 -0.87
N TYR A 261 21.24 3.08 -1.81
CA TYR A 261 21.77 1.74 -2.11
C TYR A 261 23.29 1.64 -1.93
N GLU A 262 23.88 2.58 -1.19
CA GLU A 262 25.33 2.64 -1.03
C GLU A 262 25.92 1.38 -0.37
N VAL A 263 25.17 0.72 0.52
CA VAL A 263 25.59 -0.57 1.11
C VAL A 263 25.72 -1.69 0.09
N PHE A 264 24.98 -1.66 -1.02
CA PHE A 264 25.07 -2.69 -2.04
C PHE A 264 26.19 -2.42 -3.05
N ARG A 265 26.61 -1.15 -3.21
CA ARG A 265 27.78 -0.79 -4.03
C ARG A 265 29.10 -0.97 -3.30
N ASN A 266 29.11 -0.65 -2.00
CA ASN A 266 30.29 -0.70 -1.15
C ASN A 266 29.99 -1.37 0.21
N PRO A 267 29.60 -2.66 0.23
CA PRO A 267 29.18 -3.37 1.45
C PRO A 267 30.28 -3.41 2.52
N GLN A 268 31.54 -3.39 2.12
CA GLN A 268 32.69 -3.40 3.01
C GLN A 268 32.73 -2.16 3.92
N ASN A 269 32.20 -1.02 3.48
CA ASN A 269 32.18 0.19 4.29
C ASN A 269 31.20 0.07 5.48
N PHE A 270 30.23 -0.84 5.41
CA PHE A 270 29.19 -1.02 6.42
C PHE A 270 29.44 -2.26 7.29
N TYR A 271 29.76 -3.39 6.68
CA TYR A 271 30.00 -4.64 7.40
C TYR A 271 31.40 -4.74 8.02
N LEU A 272 32.38 -4.01 7.47
CA LEU A 272 33.74 -3.92 8.00
C LEU A 272 34.05 -2.50 8.49
N TRP A 273 33.03 -1.78 8.97
CA TRP A 273 33.10 -0.36 9.34
C TRP A 273 34.18 -0.01 10.38
N LYS A 274 34.64 -0.99 11.17
CA LYS A 274 35.73 -0.84 12.15
C LYS A 274 37.13 -0.85 11.51
N LYS A 275 37.26 -1.27 10.25
CA LYS A 275 38.53 -1.31 9.53
C LYS A 275 38.85 0.05 8.89
N ASP A 276 40.13 0.32 8.71
CA ASP A 276 40.58 1.56 8.07
C ASP A 276 40.07 1.69 6.64
N LYS A 277 39.46 2.84 6.31
CA LYS A 277 38.92 3.13 4.96
C LYS A 277 39.92 2.88 3.84
N LYS A 278 41.22 3.12 4.05
CA LYS A 278 42.28 2.86 3.05
C LYS A 278 42.36 1.38 2.68
N SER A 279 42.18 0.48 3.64
CA SER A 279 42.22 -0.97 3.41
C SER A 279 40.98 -1.52 2.70
N LEU A 280 39.88 -0.75 2.69
CA LEU A 280 38.58 -1.18 2.16
C LEU A 280 38.33 -0.73 0.71
N LYS A 281 39.13 0.18 0.17
CA LYS A 281 38.92 0.76 -1.17
C LYS A 281 39.13 -0.23 -2.31
N ASP A 282 39.95 -1.26 -2.09
CA ASP A 282 40.41 -2.16 -3.15
C ASP A 282 39.69 -3.52 -3.17
N MET A 283 38.53 -3.64 -2.49
CA MET A 283 37.75 -4.88 -2.49
C MET A 283 37.19 -5.16 -3.89
N LYS A 284 37.46 -6.35 -4.43
CA LYS A 284 37.03 -6.76 -5.77
C LYS A 284 35.53 -7.00 -5.81
N ASP A 285 34.90 -6.81 -6.97
CA ASP A 285 33.45 -7.00 -7.13
C ASP A 285 32.97 -8.40 -6.75
N LYS A 286 33.77 -9.44 -7.01
CA LYS A 286 33.47 -10.81 -6.57
C LYS A 286 33.41 -10.93 -5.05
N ASP A 287 34.32 -10.27 -4.34
CA ASP A 287 34.36 -10.28 -2.87
C ASP A 287 33.20 -9.47 -2.29
N LYS A 288 32.79 -8.38 -2.97
CA LYS A 288 31.60 -7.60 -2.61
C LYS A 288 30.32 -8.42 -2.77
N GLU A 289 30.13 -9.13 -3.89
CA GLU A 289 28.94 -9.97 -4.09
C GLU A 289 28.89 -11.10 -3.06
N GLN A 290 30.03 -11.76 -2.79
CA GLN A 290 30.14 -12.78 -1.75
C GLN A 290 29.73 -12.24 -0.36
N LEU A 291 30.21 -11.03 -0.02
CA LEU A 291 29.84 -10.37 1.24
C LEU A 291 28.33 -10.07 1.29
N LEU A 292 27.71 -9.66 0.19
CA LEU A 292 26.27 -9.44 0.14
C LEU A 292 25.48 -10.76 0.27
N GLU A 293 25.89 -11.81 -0.42
CA GLU A 293 25.25 -13.12 -0.35
C GLU A 293 25.28 -13.68 1.08
N GLU A 294 26.43 -13.61 1.76
CA GLU A 294 26.58 -14.08 3.14
C GLU A 294 25.65 -13.33 4.11
N ASN A 295 25.49 -12.01 3.91
CA ASN A 295 24.75 -11.18 4.85
C ASN A 295 23.24 -11.08 4.56
N PHE A 296 22.79 -11.24 3.31
CA PHE A 296 21.39 -11.08 2.91
C PHE A 296 20.69 -12.35 2.41
N CYS A 297 21.44 -13.33 1.89
CA CYS A 297 20.88 -14.53 1.25
C CYS A 297 20.94 -15.79 2.13
N GLY A 298 21.44 -15.69 3.36
CA GLY A 298 21.40 -16.77 4.35
C GLY A 298 20.00 -17.04 4.92
N ALA A 299 19.89 -17.98 5.87
CA ALA A 299 18.63 -18.29 6.56
C ALA A 299 18.02 -17.10 7.31
N SER A 300 18.86 -16.17 7.73
CA SER A 300 18.49 -14.89 8.35
C SER A 300 19.48 -13.81 7.92
N VAL A 301 19.00 -12.57 7.80
CA VAL A 301 19.85 -11.43 7.50
C VAL A 301 20.81 -11.16 8.66
N ILE A 302 22.08 -10.94 8.33
CA ILE A 302 23.11 -10.51 9.27
C ILE A 302 23.11 -8.99 9.28
N VAL A 303 22.77 -8.41 10.43
CA VAL A 303 22.82 -6.96 10.65
C VAL A 303 24.26 -6.57 11.02
N PRO A 304 24.81 -5.46 10.48
CA PRO A 304 26.13 -4.98 10.87
C PRO A 304 26.29 -4.85 12.39
N ASP A 305 27.47 -5.19 12.92
CA ASP A 305 27.80 -5.16 14.35
C ASP A 305 28.03 -3.73 14.90
N LEU A 306 27.16 -2.80 14.50
CA LEU A 306 27.29 -1.37 14.72
C LEU A 306 27.06 -1.02 16.19
N GLU A 307 27.99 -0.26 16.74
CA GLU A 307 27.97 0.20 18.12
C GLU A 307 28.77 1.50 18.24
N GLY A 308 28.41 2.37 19.16
CA GLY A 308 29.09 3.67 19.28
C GLY A 308 28.38 4.64 20.21
N VAL A 309 29.03 5.76 20.48
CA VAL A 309 28.39 6.84 21.24
C VAL A 309 27.51 7.65 20.31
N LEU A 310 26.27 7.90 20.71
CA LEU A 310 25.38 8.88 20.10
C LEU A 310 24.83 9.81 21.18
N TYR A 311 24.37 10.98 20.78
CA TYR A 311 23.64 11.87 21.68
C TYR A 311 22.15 11.61 21.54
N LEU A 312 21.50 11.27 22.63
CA LEU A 312 20.06 11.12 22.73
C LEU A 312 19.47 12.40 23.33
N LYS A 313 18.53 13.03 22.63
CA LYS A 313 17.79 14.18 23.17
C LYS A 313 16.93 13.72 24.34
N GLU A 314 16.88 14.52 25.39
CA GLU A 314 15.97 14.28 26.51
C GLU A 314 14.52 14.63 26.14
N ASP A 315 13.57 13.82 26.60
CA ASP A 315 12.15 13.99 26.35
C ASP A 315 11.69 15.36 26.89
N GLY A 316 10.98 16.13 26.04
CA GLY A 316 10.48 17.48 26.39
C GLY A 316 11.54 18.57 26.57
N LYS A 317 12.85 18.28 26.45
CA LYS A 317 13.93 19.24 26.69
C LYS A 317 14.83 19.44 25.47
N LYS A 318 15.46 20.61 25.34
CA LYS A 318 16.50 20.90 24.32
C LYS A 318 17.91 20.55 24.83
N SER A 319 18.02 19.48 25.61
CA SER A 319 19.27 18.96 26.17
C SER A 319 19.54 17.56 25.63
N TRP A 320 20.82 17.21 25.49
CA TRP A 320 21.28 15.99 24.85
C TRP A 320 22.23 15.24 25.76
N LYS A 321 22.10 13.91 25.81
CA LYS A 321 22.94 13.03 26.64
C LYS A 321 23.66 12.01 25.79
N GLN A 322 24.97 11.94 25.95
CA GLN A 322 25.77 10.86 25.35
C GLN A 322 25.40 9.52 25.97
N ARG A 323 25.16 8.52 25.11
CA ARG A 323 24.91 7.13 25.49
C ARG A 323 25.65 6.22 24.51
N TYR A 324 26.08 5.06 25.00
CA TYR A 324 26.66 4.03 24.15
C TYR A 324 25.53 3.14 23.59
N PHE A 325 25.37 3.15 22.27
CA PHE A 325 24.34 2.44 21.53
C PHE A 325 24.89 1.20 20.85
N LEU A 326 24.00 0.23 20.66
CA LEU A 326 24.25 -1.01 19.93
C LEU A 326 23.06 -1.31 19.01
N LEU A 327 23.36 -1.58 17.74
CA LEU A 327 22.38 -2.05 16.78
C LEU A 327 22.18 -3.56 16.93
N ARG A 328 20.92 -4.01 16.87
CA ARG A 328 20.54 -5.42 16.78
C ARG A 328 19.44 -5.56 15.74
N ALA A 329 19.21 -6.79 15.27
CA ALA A 329 18.12 -7.08 14.34
C ALA A 329 16.74 -6.65 14.89
N SER A 330 16.52 -6.80 16.19
CA SER A 330 15.24 -6.45 16.84
C SER A 330 15.04 -4.96 17.13
N GLY A 331 16.10 -4.14 17.11
CA GLY A 331 15.99 -2.76 17.57
C GLY A 331 17.29 -2.08 17.94
N LEU A 332 17.15 -0.85 18.43
CA LEU A 332 18.23 -0.02 18.93
C LEU A 332 18.30 -0.08 20.45
N TYR A 333 19.46 -0.43 20.98
CA TYR A 333 19.69 -0.61 22.42
C TYR A 333 20.77 0.34 22.90
N TYR A 334 20.72 0.74 24.18
CA TYR A 334 21.80 1.50 24.81
C TYR A 334 22.14 0.95 26.19
N SER A 335 23.36 1.21 26.64
CA SER A 335 23.78 0.88 28.00
C SER A 335 23.67 2.10 28.92
N PRO A 336 22.89 2.04 30.02
CA PRO A 336 22.80 3.14 30.98
C PRO A 336 24.09 3.35 31.78
N LYS A 337 24.87 2.28 31.98
CA LYS A 337 26.03 2.21 32.88
C LYS A 337 27.39 2.26 32.16
N GLY A 338 27.45 2.71 30.91
CA GLY A 338 28.70 2.88 30.17
C GLY A 338 28.77 2.01 28.91
N LYS A 339 29.88 1.29 28.69
CA LYS A 339 30.13 0.52 27.45
C LYS A 339 29.82 -0.98 27.56
N THR A 340 28.96 -1.37 28.51
CA THR A 340 28.64 -2.79 28.73
C THR A 340 27.85 -3.35 27.55
N LYS A 341 28.28 -4.50 27.02
CA LYS A 341 27.62 -5.20 25.90
C LYS A 341 26.78 -6.40 26.34
N ALA A 342 26.77 -6.73 27.63
CA ALA A 342 25.99 -7.83 28.16
C ALA A 342 24.49 -7.54 28.02
N SER A 343 23.73 -8.44 27.39
CA SER A 343 22.32 -8.22 27.04
C SER A 343 21.44 -7.83 28.24
N ARG A 344 21.74 -8.35 29.44
CA ARG A 344 21.03 -8.02 30.69
C ARG A 344 21.17 -6.57 31.14
N ASP A 345 22.20 -5.88 30.68
CA ASP A 345 22.53 -4.50 31.06
C ASP A 345 22.12 -3.48 29.97
N LEU A 346 21.52 -3.96 28.88
CA LEU A 346 21.04 -3.14 27.77
C LEU A 346 19.58 -2.74 27.96
N VAL A 347 19.27 -1.50 27.64
CA VAL A 347 17.90 -0.98 27.57
C VAL A 347 17.51 -0.85 26.11
N CYS A 348 16.37 -1.42 25.75
CA CYS A 348 15.78 -1.21 24.42
C CYS A 348 15.26 0.22 24.33
N LEU A 349 15.81 1.02 23.42
CA LEU A 349 15.27 2.35 23.13
C LEU A 349 14.02 2.21 22.26
N VAL A 350 14.09 1.42 21.19
CA VAL A 350 13.01 1.23 20.24
C VAL A 350 13.19 -0.06 19.42
N GLN A 351 12.08 -0.73 19.11
CA GLN A 351 12.01 -1.84 18.16
C GLN A 351 11.61 -1.31 16.77
N PHE A 352 12.15 -1.91 15.71
CA PHE A 352 12.02 -1.34 14.36
C PHE A 352 10.71 -1.64 13.65
N ASP A 353 9.89 -2.56 14.15
CA ASP A 353 8.65 -3.01 13.48
C ASP A 353 7.73 -1.83 13.15
N ASN A 354 7.50 -0.95 14.14
CA ASN A 354 6.49 0.11 14.05
C ASN A 354 7.08 1.52 13.91
N VAL A 355 8.39 1.67 13.65
CA VAL A 355 9.02 2.98 13.47
C VAL A 355 9.75 3.07 12.15
N ASN A 356 9.81 4.28 11.61
CA ASN A 356 10.62 4.64 10.47
C ASN A 356 11.76 5.57 10.90
N VAL A 357 12.85 5.54 10.13
CA VAL A 357 14.02 6.40 10.32
C VAL A 357 13.94 7.58 9.37
N TYR A 358 14.24 8.78 9.88
CA TYR A 358 14.21 10.02 9.12
C TYR A 358 15.48 10.84 9.36
N TYR A 359 15.99 11.45 8.30
CA TYR A 359 17.01 12.48 8.41
C TYR A 359 16.40 13.78 8.88
N CYS A 360 17.19 14.57 9.60
CA CYS A 360 16.76 15.83 10.19
C CYS A 360 17.55 17.00 9.60
N LYS A 361 16.91 18.16 9.49
CA LYS A 361 17.55 19.39 9.02
C LYS A 361 17.57 20.44 10.13
N GLU A 362 18.69 21.14 10.28
CA GLU A 362 18.84 22.33 11.14
C GLU A 362 18.56 22.10 12.65
N TYR A 363 18.82 20.90 13.15
CA TYR A 363 18.54 20.55 14.55
C TYR A 363 19.49 21.21 15.56
N ARG A 364 20.66 21.68 15.15
CA ARG A 364 21.48 22.58 15.97
C ARG A 364 20.71 23.84 16.34
N ILE A 365 19.95 24.39 15.40
CA ILE A 365 19.17 25.61 15.61
C ILE A 365 17.89 25.28 16.40
N LYS A 366 17.09 24.32 15.92
CA LYS A 366 15.77 24.00 16.50
C LYS A 366 15.86 23.41 17.92
N TYR A 367 16.74 22.43 18.13
CA TYR A 367 16.80 21.62 19.36
C TYR A 367 18.13 21.72 20.11
N LYS A 368 19.04 22.63 19.71
CA LYS A 368 20.37 22.76 20.31
C LYS A 368 21.16 21.44 20.28
N ALA A 369 21.01 20.69 19.19
CA ALA A 369 21.78 19.49 18.94
C ALA A 369 23.30 19.81 18.88
N PRO A 370 24.17 18.87 19.28
CA PRO A 370 25.61 19.03 19.14
C PRO A 370 26.07 19.28 17.70
N THR A 371 25.50 18.53 16.75
CA THR A 371 25.75 18.65 15.31
C THR A 371 24.42 18.64 14.54
N ASP A 372 24.44 18.92 13.24
CA ASP A 372 23.26 18.77 12.36
C ASP A 372 23.13 17.35 11.79
N HIS A 373 24.05 16.44 12.12
CA HIS A 373 24.01 15.03 11.72
C HIS A 373 23.05 14.27 12.63
N CYS A 374 21.75 14.56 12.45
CA CYS A 374 20.68 14.05 13.27
C CYS A 374 19.74 13.13 12.47
N PHE A 375 19.26 12.09 13.14
CA PHE A 375 18.16 11.26 12.66
C PHE A 375 17.13 11.05 13.76
N ILE A 376 15.88 10.82 13.38
CA ILE A 376 14.81 10.47 14.31
C ILE A 376 14.23 9.10 14.01
N LEU A 377 13.66 8.49 15.05
CA LEU A 377 12.85 7.29 14.98
C LEU A 377 11.44 7.63 15.48
N LYS A 378 10.44 7.48 14.62
CA LYS A 378 9.03 7.74 14.95
C LYS A 378 8.08 6.77 14.27
N HIS A 379 6.91 6.59 14.87
CA HIS A 379 5.79 5.91 14.22
C HIS A 379 5.31 6.72 13.00
N PRO A 380 4.94 6.08 11.87
CA PRO A 380 4.47 6.78 10.67
C PRO A 380 3.29 7.74 10.93
N GLN A 381 2.36 7.37 11.82
CA GLN A 381 1.19 8.22 12.16
C GLN A 381 1.55 9.50 12.94
N ILE A 382 2.76 9.63 13.48
CA ILE A 382 3.18 10.84 14.20
C ILE A 382 3.63 11.87 13.16
N GLN A 383 2.86 12.95 12.99
CA GLN A 383 3.14 14.03 12.03
C GLN A 383 3.56 15.35 12.69
N LYS A 384 3.43 15.48 14.02
CA LYS A 384 3.79 16.68 14.81
C LYS A 384 4.71 16.30 15.97
N GLU A 385 5.25 17.30 16.67
CA GLU A 385 6.13 17.08 17.83
C GLU A 385 5.47 16.17 18.88
N SER A 386 6.23 15.19 19.38
CA SER A 386 5.73 14.20 20.32
C SER A 386 6.85 13.59 21.14
N GLN A 387 6.58 13.24 22.40
CA GLN A 387 7.52 12.53 23.29
C GLN A 387 7.87 11.11 22.81
N TYR A 388 7.06 10.55 21.91
CA TYR A 388 7.29 9.23 21.32
C TYR A 388 8.31 9.26 20.18
N ILE A 389 8.72 10.45 19.71
CA ILE A 389 9.80 10.60 18.75
C ILE A 389 11.13 10.50 19.49
N LYS A 390 12.02 9.62 19.03
CA LYS A 390 13.38 9.51 19.57
C LYS A 390 14.35 10.22 18.64
N TYR A 391 15.07 11.20 19.18
CA TYR A 391 15.99 12.06 18.44
C TYR A 391 17.43 11.68 18.78
N LEU A 392 18.20 11.35 17.76
CA LEU A 392 19.60 10.96 17.87
C LEU A 392 20.47 11.91 17.05
N CYS A 393 21.66 12.19 17.58
CA CYS A 393 22.68 13.01 16.92
C CYS A 393 24.00 12.25 16.91
N CYS A 394 24.70 12.34 15.78
CA CYS A 394 26.02 11.77 15.54
C CYS A 394 27.11 12.86 15.59
N ASP A 395 28.37 12.48 15.75
CA ASP A 395 29.48 13.44 15.69
C ASP A 395 29.77 13.90 14.25
N ASP A 396 29.50 13.05 13.26
CA ASP A 396 29.79 13.31 11.84
C ASP A 396 28.77 12.65 10.90
N GLU A 397 28.77 13.07 9.64
CA GLU A 397 27.88 12.59 8.59
C GLU A 397 28.02 11.08 8.33
N TRP A 398 29.25 10.56 8.31
CA TRP A 398 29.51 9.16 8.01
C TRP A 398 28.95 8.24 9.11
N THR A 399 29.11 8.64 10.37
CA THR A 399 28.50 7.95 11.51
C THR A 399 26.97 7.93 11.36
N MET A 400 26.35 9.04 10.95
CA MET A 400 24.90 9.06 10.66
C MET A 400 24.51 8.10 9.54
N THR A 401 25.25 8.08 8.43
CA THR A 401 25.04 7.15 7.31
C THR A 401 25.12 5.68 7.78
N LEU A 402 26.10 5.33 8.62
CA LEU A 402 26.21 3.98 9.17
C LEU A 402 24.98 3.59 9.99
N TRP A 403 24.52 4.47 10.88
CA TRP A 403 23.37 4.20 11.73
C TRP A 403 22.06 4.11 10.94
N VAL A 404 21.79 5.07 10.05
CA VAL A 404 20.56 5.07 9.24
C VAL A 404 20.51 3.84 8.34
N THR A 405 21.61 3.53 7.64
CA THR A 405 21.67 2.33 6.78
C THR A 405 21.60 1.04 7.58
N GLY A 406 22.27 0.95 8.74
CA GLY A 406 22.17 -0.21 9.63
C GLY A 406 20.75 -0.44 10.14
N ILE A 407 20.03 0.62 10.50
CA ILE A 407 18.61 0.55 10.90
C ILE A 407 17.73 0.09 9.75
N ARG A 408 17.96 0.59 8.52
CA ARG A 408 17.23 0.12 7.33
C ARG A 408 17.47 -1.37 7.06
N ILE A 409 18.70 -1.85 7.19
CA ILE A 409 19.03 -3.28 7.06
C ILE A 409 18.31 -4.10 8.13
N ALA A 410 18.33 -3.65 9.39
CA ALA A 410 17.65 -4.36 10.47
C ALA A 410 16.13 -4.41 10.29
N LYS A 411 15.53 -3.31 9.79
CA LYS A 411 14.08 -3.20 9.57
C LYS A 411 13.59 -3.99 8.36
N TYR A 412 14.25 -3.84 7.21
CA TYR A 412 13.76 -4.33 5.93
C TYR A 412 14.46 -5.61 5.46
N GLY A 413 15.66 -5.91 5.99
CA GLY A 413 16.38 -7.13 5.73
C GLY A 413 16.57 -7.44 4.25
N LYS A 414 16.22 -8.66 3.85
CA LYS A 414 16.40 -9.17 2.48
C LYS A 414 15.58 -8.38 1.46
N GLN A 415 14.42 -7.84 1.85
CA GLN A 415 13.60 -7.04 0.96
C GLN A 415 14.37 -5.81 0.44
N LEU A 416 15.25 -5.23 1.26
CA LEU A 416 16.09 -4.10 0.84
C LEU A 416 17.09 -4.49 -0.25
N TYR A 417 17.63 -5.71 -0.20
CA TYR A 417 18.51 -6.25 -1.23
C TYR A 417 17.73 -6.58 -2.51
N ASP A 418 16.54 -7.18 -2.37
CA ASP A 418 15.66 -7.48 -3.51
C ASP A 418 15.26 -6.19 -4.26
N ASN A 419 14.97 -5.11 -3.53
CA ASN A 419 14.72 -3.78 -4.09
C ASN A 419 15.90 -3.28 -4.93
N TYR A 420 17.12 -3.39 -4.41
CA TYR A 420 18.33 -3.03 -5.17
C TYR A 420 18.49 -3.84 -6.45
N LYS A 421 18.31 -5.17 -6.38
CA LYS A 421 18.42 -6.05 -7.57
C LYS A 421 17.36 -5.72 -8.63
N VAL A 422 16.15 -5.36 -8.22
CA VAL A 422 15.10 -4.90 -9.14
C VAL A 422 15.50 -3.57 -9.78
N ALA A 423 15.96 -2.60 -8.99
CA ALA A 423 16.39 -1.29 -9.48
C ALA A 423 17.54 -1.41 -10.51
N VAL A 424 18.57 -2.21 -10.21
CA VAL A 424 19.70 -2.47 -11.13
C VAL A 424 19.22 -3.10 -12.44
N ARG A 425 18.31 -4.08 -12.37
CA ARG A 425 17.76 -4.75 -13.56
C ARG A 425 16.98 -3.77 -14.44
N LYS A 426 16.18 -2.88 -13.85
CA LYS A 426 15.42 -1.86 -14.59
C LYS A 426 16.33 -0.80 -15.20
N ALA A 427 17.34 -0.33 -14.47
CA ALA A 427 18.33 0.62 -14.98
C ALA A 427 19.04 0.10 -16.24
N ALA A 428 19.54 -1.16 -16.21
CA ALA A 428 20.19 -1.79 -17.36
C ALA A 428 19.24 -1.95 -18.58
N GLY A 429 17.95 -2.19 -18.34
CA GLY A 429 16.92 -2.22 -19.39
C GLY A 429 16.65 -0.84 -20.02
N SER A 430 16.78 0.23 -19.24
CA SER A 430 16.59 1.61 -19.72
C SER A 430 17.75 2.09 -20.59
N GLU A 431 19.00 1.74 -20.26
CA GLU A 431 20.18 2.09 -21.07
C GLU A 431 20.07 1.56 -22.51
N THR A 432 19.47 0.38 -22.70
CA THR A 432 19.21 -0.17 -24.05
C THR A 432 18.06 0.52 -24.79
N TRP A 433 17.14 1.21 -24.10
CA TRP A 433 16.12 2.06 -24.70
C TRP A 433 16.67 3.45 -25.08
N ALA A 434 17.44 4.07 -24.19
CA ALA A 434 18.09 5.36 -24.43
C ALA A 434 19.05 5.27 -25.63
N ASN A 435 19.85 4.21 -25.73
CA ASN A 435 20.74 3.98 -26.88
C ASN A 435 19.99 3.79 -28.21
N ARG A 436 18.80 3.17 -28.18
CA ARG A 436 17.94 3.02 -29.38
C ARG A 436 17.32 4.35 -29.83
N THR A 437 16.92 5.19 -28.87
CA THR A 437 16.36 6.52 -29.16
C THR A 437 17.42 7.47 -29.72
N ILE A 438 18.66 7.39 -29.21
CA ILE A 438 19.80 8.15 -29.73
C ILE A 438 20.18 7.68 -31.14
N GLN A 439 20.19 6.36 -31.41
CA GLN A 439 20.40 5.84 -32.77
C GLN A 439 19.32 6.29 -33.76
N ALA A 440 18.05 6.31 -33.34
CA ALA A 440 16.95 6.82 -34.17
C ALA A 440 17.05 8.33 -34.47
N SER A 441 17.64 9.11 -33.56
CA SER A 441 17.89 10.55 -33.76
C SER A 441 19.10 10.87 -34.66
N SER A 442 20.00 9.89 -34.89
CA SER A 442 21.18 10.04 -35.74
C SER A 442 20.93 9.80 -37.24
N SER A 443 19.69 9.44 -37.62
CA SER A 443 19.27 9.29 -39.02
C SER A 443 18.23 10.35 -39.42
N ALA A 444 18.70 11.54 -39.82
CA ALA A 444 17.97 12.44 -40.71
C ALA A 444 18.61 12.30 -42.12
N SER A 445 17.93 12.03 -43.23
CA SER A 445 16.77 12.75 -43.76
C SER A 445 16.28 12.11 -45.08
N THR A 446 14.98 12.15 -45.38
CA THR A 446 14.46 12.85 -46.59
C THR A 446 12.95 13.15 -46.46
N PRO A 447 12.46 14.33 -46.89
CA PRO A 447 11.04 14.73 -46.78
C PRO A 447 10.28 14.53 -48.10
N SER A 448 8.95 14.29 -48.05
CA SER A 448 7.90 14.66 -49.04
C SER A 448 6.57 13.91 -48.74
N PRO A 449 5.41 14.32 -49.29
CA PRO A 449 4.73 15.61 -49.18
C PRO A 449 3.30 15.48 -48.60
N THR A 450 2.72 16.60 -48.17
CA THR A 450 1.34 16.74 -47.68
C THR A 450 0.27 16.50 -48.76
N PRO A 451 -0.89 15.92 -48.39
CA PRO A 451 -2.15 16.20 -49.05
C PRO A 451 -3.07 17.05 -48.15
N LYS A 452 -3.61 18.12 -48.74
CA LYS A 452 -4.64 18.99 -48.15
C LYS A 452 -6.01 18.31 -48.15
N GLY A 453 -6.68 18.41 -47.01
CA GLY A 453 -8.08 18.85 -46.90
C GLY A 453 -9.20 17.80 -46.88
N ARG A 454 -9.89 17.72 -45.74
CA ARG A 454 -11.33 18.04 -45.65
C ARG A 454 -11.76 18.22 -44.18
N ASP A 455 -12.22 19.43 -43.89
CA ASP A 455 -13.00 19.79 -42.71
C ASP A 455 -14.25 18.92 -42.62
N ASN A 456 -14.54 18.44 -41.42
CA ASN A 456 -15.90 18.17 -40.94
C ASN A 456 -15.97 18.60 -39.48
N GLY A 457 -16.44 19.83 -39.27
CA GLY A 457 -16.77 20.36 -37.97
C GLY A 457 -18.11 19.81 -37.48
N ALA A 458 -18.09 19.24 -36.26
CA ALA A 458 -19.17 19.16 -35.29
C ALA A 458 -18.56 18.48 -34.05
N GLN A 459 -18.21 19.19 -32.98
CA GLN A 459 -19.06 19.55 -31.83
C GLN A 459 -18.12 20.27 -30.83
N PRO A 460 -18.55 21.26 -30.01
CA PRO A 460 -19.20 20.89 -28.76
C PRO A 460 -20.22 21.93 -28.26
N ILE A 461 -21.51 21.68 -28.47
CA ILE A 461 -22.56 22.41 -27.73
C ILE A 461 -23.01 21.62 -26.48
N ILE A 462 -22.64 20.34 -26.36
CA ILE A 462 -23.06 19.48 -25.23
C ILE A 462 -22.18 19.64 -23.98
N ILE A 463 -20.89 19.99 -24.13
CA ILE A 463 -19.97 20.15 -22.99
C ILE A 463 -20.33 21.40 -22.15
N LYS A 464 -20.87 22.45 -22.78
CA LYS A 464 -21.28 23.67 -22.07
C LYS A 464 -22.55 23.47 -21.23
N CYS A 465 -23.52 22.69 -21.72
CA CYS A 465 -24.75 22.41 -20.98
C CYS A 465 -24.54 21.55 -19.73
N ILE A 466 -23.55 20.65 -19.70
CA ILE A 466 -23.28 19.80 -18.52
C ILE A 466 -22.56 20.60 -17.42
N ILE A 467 -21.66 21.51 -17.81
CA ILE A 467 -20.98 22.40 -16.86
C ILE A 467 -21.96 23.42 -16.25
N ASP A 468 -22.87 23.99 -17.06
CA ASP A 468 -23.84 24.98 -16.57
C ASP A 468 -24.94 24.36 -15.67
N LEU A 469 -25.26 23.07 -15.83
CA LEU A 469 -26.24 22.39 -14.95
C LEU A 469 -25.65 22.05 -13.55
N ALA A 470 -24.33 21.87 -13.47
CA ALA A 470 -23.62 21.64 -12.21
C ALA A 470 -23.37 22.94 -11.41
N ILE A 471 -23.37 24.10 -12.08
CA ILE A 471 -23.21 25.41 -11.43
C ILE A 471 -24.50 25.89 -10.75
N LEU A 472 -25.68 25.48 -11.22
CA LEU A 472 -26.97 25.91 -10.64
C LEU A 472 -27.46 25.06 -9.44
N THR A 473 -26.71 24.04 -9.01
CA THR A 473 -27.09 23.13 -7.92
C THR A 473 -26.11 23.09 -6.73
N CYS A 474 -25.23 24.08 -6.61
CA CYS A 474 -24.41 24.33 -5.41
C CYS A 474 -24.85 25.59 -4.67
#